data_AF-A0A2V6DGN9-F1
#
_entry.id   AF-A0A2V6DGN9-F1
#
_cell.length_a   1.000
_cell.length_b   1.000
_cell.length_c   1.000
_cell.angle_alpha   90.00
_cell.angle_beta   90.00
_cell.angle_gamma   90.00
#
_symmetry.space_group_name_H-M   'P 1'
#
loop_
_entity.id
_entity.type
_entity.pdbx_description
1 polymer ?
#
loop_
_entity_poly.entity_id
_entity_poly.type
_entity_poly.pdbx_seq_one_letter_code
_entity_poly.pdbx_strand_id
1 'polypeptide(L)'
;MAREVLRSKTFARDAANFILTKARESFDQRDQFRIALSGGKTPRSVYAVFRPASVPDSSILRMRGELEPAVAAKEYQAQLDALATKRGEKIFGHDLILLGLGDDGHTASLFPETEALSETQRRVMANYVSKLNSWRLTFTFPLIFAARAVCFLIGPNKDPKLIERIFSGDSALPA
;
A
#
# COMPACT_ATOMS: atom_id res chain seq x y z
N MET A 1 6.34 -16.07 -1.49
CA MET A 1 6.46 -15.37 -0.19
C MET A 1 5.66 -16.14 0.83
N ALA A 2 6.18 -16.35 2.04
CA ALA A 2 5.40 -16.94 3.12
C ALA A 2 4.28 -15.96 3.51
N ARG A 3 3.03 -16.44 3.59
CA ARG A 3 1.90 -15.68 4.13
C ARG A 3 1.85 -15.94 5.62
N GLU A 4 1.95 -14.89 6.43
CA GLU A 4 1.94 -14.99 7.89
C GLU A 4 0.79 -14.14 8.46
N VAL A 5 0.14 -14.66 9.50
CA VAL A 5 -0.89 -13.93 10.26
C VAL A 5 -0.34 -13.58 11.64
N LEU A 6 -0.05 -12.30 11.85
CA LEU A 6 0.35 -11.78 13.15
C LEU A 6 -0.89 -11.34 13.94
N ARG A 7 -1.30 -12.16 14.92
CA ARG A 7 -2.39 -11.81 15.82
C ARG A 7 -1.86 -10.90 16.94
N SER A 8 -2.57 -9.80 17.21
CA SER A 8 -2.16 -8.81 18.19
C SER A 8 -3.29 -8.46 19.15
N LYS A 9 -2.94 -8.28 20.43
CA LYS A 9 -3.82 -7.69 21.47
C LYS A 9 -3.62 -6.18 21.60
N THR A 10 -2.48 -5.66 21.14
CA THR A 10 -2.07 -4.25 21.17
C THR A 10 -1.83 -3.73 19.75
N PHE A 11 -2.83 -3.89 18.87
CA PHE A 11 -2.71 -3.77 17.42
C PHE A 11 -1.87 -2.58 16.93
N ALA A 12 -2.19 -1.36 17.36
CA ALA A 12 -1.49 -0.17 16.90
C ALA A 12 -0.01 -0.17 17.28
N ARG A 13 0.32 -0.59 18.51
CA ARG A 13 1.70 -0.65 19.01
C ARG A 13 2.48 -1.76 18.31
N ASP A 14 1.88 -2.94 18.14
CA ASP A 14 2.56 -4.08 17.54
C ASP A 14 2.82 -3.84 16.05
N ALA A 15 1.85 -3.25 15.34
CA ALA A 15 2.02 -2.84 13.94
C ALA A 15 3.09 -1.74 13.80
N ALA A 16 3.13 -0.76 14.70
CA ALA A 16 4.17 0.27 14.70
C ALA A 16 5.56 -0.33 14.96
N ASN A 17 5.67 -1.25 15.92
CA ASN A 17 6.92 -1.96 16.20
C ASN A 17 7.37 -2.79 14.99
N PHE A 18 6.46 -3.48 14.32
CA PHE A 18 6.76 -4.21 13.09
C PHE A 18 7.34 -3.28 11.99
N ILE A 19 6.72 -2.12 11.77
CA ILE A 19 7.22 -1.11 10.83
C ILE A 19 8.61 -0.62 11.24
N LEU A 20 8.85 -0.34 12.52
CA LEU A 20 10.17 0.09 13.01
C LEU A 20 11.24 -0.98 12.83
N THR A 21 10.90 -2.25 13.04
CA THR A 21 11.81 -3.36 12.78
C THR A 21 12.18 -3.42 11.30
N LYS A 22 11.19 -3.35 10.40
CA LYS A 22 11.45 -3.33 8.95
C LYS A 22 12.26 -2.11 8.50
N ALA A 23 12.04 -0.96 9.15
CA ALA A 23 12.82 0.24 8.91
C ALA A 23 14.30 0.04 9.30
N ARG A 24 14.56 -0.44 10.52
CA ARG A 24 15.92 -0.71 11.01
C ARG A 24 16.65 -1.72 10.11
N GLU A 25 16.01 -2.84 9.80
CA GLU A 25 16.56 -3.84 8.86
C GLU A 25 16.91 -3.22 7.50
N SER A 26 16.09 -2.30 6.99
CA SER A 26 16.34 -1.65 5.71
C SER A 26 17.47 -0.62 5.78
N PHE A 27 17.55 0.16 6.88
CA PHE A 27 18.66 1.08 7.12
C PHE A 27 19.99 0.34 7.25
N ASP A 28 20.04 -0.75 8.03
CA ASP A 28 21.26 -1.55 8.21
C ASP A 28 21.79 -2.13 6.88
N GLN A 29 20.88 -2.46 5.95
CA GLN A 29 21.25 -3.06 4.67
C GLN A 29 21.53 -2.05 3.55
N ARG A 30 20.81 -0.91 3.54
CA ARG A 30 20.73 -0.02 2.35
C ARG A 30 20.68 1.47 2.69
N ASP A 31 20.88 1.83 3.95
CA ASP A 31 20.86 3.21 4.46
C ASP A 31 19.60 3.99 4.05
N GLN A 32 18.48 3.28 3.90
CA GLN A 32 17.20 3.88 3.55
C GLN A 32 16.05 2.93 3.91
N PHE A 33 14.89 3.51 4.18
CA PHE A 33 13.63 2.78 4.28
C PHE A 33 12.55 3.47 3.43
N ARG A 34 11.95 2.71 2.51
CA ARG A 34 10.92 3.19 1.57
C ARG A 34 9.60 2.55 1.93
N ILE A 35 8.66 3.36 2.40
CA ILE A 35 7.35 2.89 2.84
C ILE A 35 6.23 3.57 2.07
N ALA A 36 5.26 2.77 1.63
CA ALA A 36 3.97 3.29 1.14
C ALA A 36 2.92 3.17 2.24
N LEU A 37 2.21 4.26 2.50
CA LEU A 37 1.17 4.34 3.53
C LEU A 37 -0.21 4.10 2.93
N SER A 38 -1.14 3.60 3.74
CA SER A 38 -2.55 3.45 3.37
C SER A 38 -3.43 4.37 4.20
N GLY A 39 -4.56 4.77 3.61
CA GLY A 39 -5.62 5.46 4.32
C GLY A 39 -6.51 4.52 5.14
N GLY A 40 -7.47 5.11 5.86
CA GLY A 40 -8.48 4.37 6.63
C GLY A 40 -8.25 4.45 8.14
N LYS A 41 -9.28 4.05 8.90
CA LYS A 41 -9.29 4.17 10.38
C LYS A 41 -8.19 3.32 11.02
N THR A 42 -8.01 2.09 10.55
CA THR A 42 -7.03 1.15 11.11
C THR A 42 -5.59 1.63 10.90
N PRO A 43 -5.11 1.93 9.66
CA PRO A 43 -3.77 2.50 9.47
C PRO A 43 -3.55 3.81 10.23
N ARG A 44 -4.54 4.71 10.27
CA ARG A 44 -4.44 5.98 11.02
C ARG A 44 -4.17 5.76 12.51
N SER A 45 -4.75 4.72 13.12
CA SER A 45 -4.50 4.38 14.53
C SER A 45 -3.07 3.90 14.78
N VAL A 46 -2.47 3.20 13.80
CA VAL A 46 -1.06 2.80 13.85
C VAL A 46 -0.17 4.03 13.73
N TYR A 47 -0.48 4.95 12.81
CA TYR A 47 0.35 6.14 12.63
C TYR A 47 0.33 7.07 13.83
N ALA A 48 -0.78 7.12 14.57
CA ALA A 48 -0.94 7.97 15.75
C ALA A 48 -0.01 7.59 16.92
N VAL A 49 0.58 6.39 16.93
CA VAL A 49 1.53 5.98 17.98
C VAL A 49 2.99 6.27 17.63
N PHE A 50 3.27 6.69 16.38
CA PHE A 50 4.62 7.14 16.02
C PHE A 50 4.90 8.52 16.61
N ARG A 51 6.15 8.73 17.01
CA ARG A 51 6.69 10.07 17.22
C ARG A 51 7.11 10.64 15.87
N PRO A 52 6.86 11.93 15.59
CA PRO A 52 7.37 12.58 14.39
C PRO A 52 8.89 12.38 14.26
N ALA A 53 9.33 11.82 13.13
CA ALA A 53 10.73 11.48 12.89
C ALA A 53 11.49 12.57 12.12
N SER A 54 10.94 13.79 12.02
CA SER A 54 11.50 14.90 11.23
C SER A 54 11.88 14.49 9.80
N VAL A 55 10.98 13.75 9.14
CA VAL A 55 11.17 13.31 7.75
C VAL A 55 11.25 14.55 6.85
N PRO A 56 12.31 14.72 6.04
CA PRO A 56 12.41 15.85 5.12
C PRO A 56 11.27 15.83 4.10
N ASP A 57 10.73 17.00 3.74
CA ASP A 57 9.66 17.10 2.74
C ASP A 57 10.07 16.49 1.39
N SER A 58 11.35 16.57 1.03
CA SER A 58 11.91 15.94 -0.17
C SER A 58 11.81 14.41 -0.18
N SER A 59 11.58 13.80 0.98
CA SER A 59 11.40 12.35 1.15
C SER A 59 9.92 11.94 1.14
N ILE A 60 8.98 12.89 0.99
CA ILE A 60 7.54 12.65 0.99
C ILE A 60 7.01 12.76 -0.44
N LEU A 61 6.58 11.62 -1.00
CA LEU A 61 5.94 11.57 -2.30
C LEU A 61 4.42 11.41 -2.15
N ARG A 62 3.67 12.52 -2.24
CA ARG A 62 2.20 12.51 -2.13
C ARG A 62 1.53 12.38 -3.49
N MET A 63 0.47 11.57 -3.56
CA MET A 63 -0.44 11.59 -4.70
C MET A 63 -1.26 12.89 -4.68
N ARG A 64 -1.28 13.61 -5.80
CA ARG A 64 -1.98 14.90 -5.91
C ARG A 64 -3.44 14.71 -6.28
N GLY A 65 -4.26 14.45 -5.26
CA GLY A 65 -5.71 14.24 -5.42
C GLY A 65 -6.47 15.50 -5.87
N GLU A 66 -5.84 16.67 -5.83
CA GLU A 66 -6.39 17.93 -6.33
C GLU A 66 -6.33 18.11 -7.85
N LEU A 67 -5.61 17.23 -8.57
CA LEU A 67 -5.49 17.27 -10.02
C LEU A 67 -6.51 16.32 -10.68
N GLU A 68 -6.72 16.51 -11.98
CA GLU A 68 -7.46 15.54 -12.80
C GLU A 68 -6.88 14.12 -12.62
N PRO A 69 -7.69 13.09 -12.33
CA PRO A 69 -7.19 11.79 -11.89
C PRO A 69 -6.16 11.16 -12.83
N ALA A 70 -6.41 11.21 -14.14
CA ALA A 70 -5.49 10.67 -15.13
C ALA A 70 -4.15 11.43 -15.19
N VAL A 71 -4.17 12.74 -14.93
CA VAL A 71 -2.97 13.59 -14.85
C VAL A 71 -2.19 13.26 -13.58
N ALA A 72 -2.87 13.21 -12.43
CA ALA A 72 -2.25 12.87 -11.15
C ALA A 72 -1.58 11.49 -11.15
N ALA A 73 -2.23 10.49 -11.76
CA ALA A 73 -1.66 9.15 -11.89
C ALA A 73 -0.39 9.14 -12.75
N LYS A 74 -0.40 9.84 -13.89
CA LYS A 74 0.77 9.98 -14.76
C LYS A 74 1.91 10.71 -14.07
N GLU A 75 1.61 11.80 -13.35
CA GLU A 75 2.60 12.57 -12.59
C GLU A 75 3.27 11.70 -11.52
N TYR A 76 2.48 10.98 -10.71
CA TYR A 76 3.04 10.12 -9.67
C TYR A 76 3.84 8.95 -10.26
N GLN A 77 3.38 8.34 -11.36
CA GLN A 77 4.15 7.29 -12.04
C GLN A 77 5.49 7.84 -12.55
N ALA A 78 5.52 9.01 -13.20
CA ALA A 78 6.75 9.62 -13.68
C ALA A 78 7.75 9.90 -12.55
N GLN A 79 7.25 10.32 -11.37
CA GLN A 79 8.09 10.50 -10.19
C GLN A 79 8.69 9.18 -9.70
N LEU A 80 7.90 8.10 -9.64
CA LEU A 80 8.41 6.77 -9.30
C LEU A 80 9.43 6.26 -10.32
N ASP A 81 9.18 6.45 -11.61
CA ASP A 81 10.09 6.03 -12.68
C ASP A 81 11.43 6.80 -12.64
N ALA A 82 11.39 8.10 -12.34
CA ALA A 82 12.58 8.92 -12.13
C ALA A 82 13.39 8.44 -10.91
N LEU A 83 12.72 8.12 -9.80
CA LEU A 83 13.36 7.57 -8.61
C LEU A 83 13.98 6.19 -8.87
N ALA A 84 13.29 5.33 -9.62
CA ALA A 84 13.79 4.03 -10.02
C ALA A 84 15.05 4.17 -10.91
N THR A 85 14.97 5.03 -11.92
CA THR A 85 16.08 5.32 -12.86
C THR A 85 17.32 5.83 -12.13
N LYS A 86 17.15 6.82 -11.22
CA LYS A 86 18.25 7.37 -10.41
C LYS A 86 18.98 6.30 -9.58
N ARG A 87 18.34 5.16 -9.35
CA ARG A 87 18.83 4.07 -8.49
C ARG A 87 19.18 2.81 -9.27
N GLY A 88 19.07 2.83 -10.60
CA GLY A 88 19.30 1.65 -11.44
C GLY A 88 18.26 0.53 -11.23
N GLU A 89 17.06 0.88 -10.76
CA GLU A 89 15.96 -0.06 -10.52
C GLU A 89 14.98 -0.06 -11.71
N LYS A 90 14.46 -1.23 -12.09
CA LYS A 90 13.45 -1.34 -13.18
C LYS A 90 12.08 -0.80 -12.75
N ILE A 91 11.73 -0.97 -11.49
CA ILE A 91 10.52 -0.46 -10.84
C ILE A 91 10.97 0.04 -9.47
N PHE A 92 10.46 1.19 -9.03
CA PHE A 92 10.75 1.70 -7.70
C PHE A 92 10.25 0.71 -6.64
N GLY A 93 11.18 -0.03 -6.04
CA GLY A 93 10.88 -1.07 -5.06
C GLY A 93 10.69 -0.47 -3.67
N HIS A 94 9.47 -0.58 -3.13
CA HIS A 94 9.19 -0.24 -1.74
C HIS A 94 9.74 -1.34 -0.83
N ASP A 95 10.19 -0.96 0.36
CA ASP A 95 10.59 -1.91 1.40
C ASP A 95 9.36 -2.49 2.10
N LEU A 96 8.35 -1.65 2.28
CA LEU A 96 7.08 -2.02 2.88
C LEU A 96 5.95 -1.26 2.21
N ILE A 97 4.94 -1.98 1.73
CA ILE A 97 3.65 -1.39 1.37
C ILE A 97 2.64 -1.78 2.44
N LEU A 98 2.03 -0.78 3.08
CA LEU A 98 0.92 -0.98 4.01
C LEU A 98 -0.39 -0.94 3.25
N LEU A 99 -1.21 -1.97 3.42
CA LEU A 99 -2.51 -2.10 2.77
C LEU A 99 -3.63 -2.25 3.80
N GLY A 100 -4.82 -1.76 3.44
CA GLY A 100 -6.06 -2.07 4.15
C GLY A 100 -6.81 -3.21 3.48
N LEU A 101 -7.86 -3.69 4.13
CA LEU A 101 -8.77 -4.69 3.58
C LEU A 101 -10.23 -4.21 3.70
N GLY A 102 -10.90 -4.07 2.56
CA GLY A 102 -12.35 -3.81 2.45
C GLY A 102 -13.20 -5.01 2.85
N ASP A 103 -14.50 -4.81 3.07
CA ASP A 103 -15.43 -5.92 3.36
C ASP A 103 -15.79 -6.73 2.09
N ASP A 104 -15.58 -6.14 0.93
CA ASP A 104 -15.69 -6.74 -0.42
C ASP A 104 -14.35 -7.30 -0.93
N GLY A 105 -13.33 -7.39 -0.06
CA GLY A 105 -12.00 -7.87 -0.44
C GLY A 105 -11.13 -6.87 -1.19
N HIS A 106 -11.57 -5.63 -1.39
CA HIS A 106 -10.71 -4.63 -2.04
C HIS A 106 -9.48 -4.30 -1.18
N THR A 107 -8.40 -3.90 -1.84
CA THR A 107 -7.22 -3.32 -1.20
C THR A 107 -6.70 -2.14 -2.01
N ALA A 108 -5.89 -1.26 -1.42
CA ALA A 108 -5.53 0.03 -2.01
C ALA A 108 -6.80 0.75 -2.52
N SER A 109 -6.93 0.93 -3.83
CA SER A 109 -8.22 1.22 -4.47
C SER A 109 -8.48 0.29 -5.65
N LEU A 110 -8.08 -0.96 -5.52
CA LEU A 110 -8.37 -2.08 -6.41
C LEU A 110 -9.64 -2.77 -5.91
N PHE A 111 -10.79 -2.36 -6.44
CA PHE A 111 -12.10 -2.89 -6.08
C PHE A 111 -12.51 -4.01 -7.05
N PRO A 112 -13.31 -5.00 -6.59
CA PRO A 112 -13.95 -5.96 -7.48
C PRO A 112 -14.60 -5.26 -8.69
N GLU A 113 -14.49 -5.87 -9.86
CA GLU A 113 -15.10 -5.41 -11.12
C GLU A 113 -14.57 -4.06 -11.67
N THR A 114 -13.51 -3.49 -11.08
CA THR A 114 -12.91 -2.26 -11.62
C THR A 114 -11.80 -2.54 -12.63
N GLU A 115 -11.63 -1.63 -13.60
CA GLU A 115 -10.64 -1.75 -14.68
C GLU A 115 -9.20 -1.90 -14.16
N ALA A 116 -8.92 -1.39 -12.96
CA ALA A 116 -7.60 -1.47 -12.36
C ALA A 116 -7.13 -2.90 -12.05
N LEU A 117 -8.04 -3.88 -11.98
CA LEU A 117 -7.68 -5.28 -11.75
C LEU A 117 -7.01 -5.93 -12.98
N SER A 118 -7.29 -5.41 -14.18
CA SER A 118 -6.72 -5.93 -15.44
C SER A 118 -5.41 -5.24 -15.83
N GLU A 119 -4.94 -4.27 -15.05
CA GLU A 119 -3.74 -3.52 -15.36
C GLU A 119 -2.45 -4.31 -15.08
N THR A 120 -1.60 -4.43 -16.10
CA THR A 120 -0.39 -5.27 -16.06
C THR A 120 0.91 -4.52 -16.36
N GLN A 121 0.83 -3.25 -16.76
CA GLN A 121 1.96 -2.42 -17.21
C GLN A 121 2.15 -1.17 -16.35
N ARG A 122 1.11 -0.38 -16.13
CA ARG A 122 1.15 0.82 -15.30
C ARG A 122 1.37 0.44 -13.85
N ARG A 123 2.12 1.25 -13.12
CA ARG A 123 2.41 1.09 -11.68
C ARG A 123 1.39 1.86 -10.83
N VAL A 124 0.82 2.91 -11.42
CA VAL A 124 -0.15 3.81 -10.80
C VAL A 124 -1.22 4.12 -11.82
N MET A 125 -2.47 4.16 -11.39
CA MET A 125 -3.57 4.56 -12.26
C MET A 125 -4.67 5.27 -11.49
N ALA A 126 -5.46 6.06 -12.23
CA ALA A 126 -6.78 6.46 -11.78
C ALA A 126 -7.74 5.29 -11.95
N ASN A 127 -8.51 5.01 -10.92
CA ASN A 127 -9.53 3.98 -10.91
C ASN A 127 -10.86 4.61 -10.50
N TYR A 128 -11.88 4.50 -11.35
CA TYR A 128 -13.21 4.95 -11.01
C TYR A 128 -13.92 3.87 -10.20
N VAL A 129 -14.40 4.23 -9.02
CA VAL A 129 -15.08 3.28 -8.12
C VAL A 129 -16.55 3.65 -8.06
N SER A 130 -17.37 2.96 -8.86
CA SER A 130 -18.81 3.23 -9.02
C SER A 130 -19.56 3.25 -7.68
N LYS A 131 -19.31 2.27 -6.80
CA LYS A 131 -19.91 2.20 -5.45
C LYS A 131 -19.59 3.38 -4.54
N LEU A 132 -18.52 4.13 -4.82
CA LEU A 132 -18.14 5.35 -4.09
C LEU A 132 -18.46 6.62 -4.88
N ASN A 133 -18.91 6.49 -6.13
CA ASN A 133 -19.12 7.58 -7.08
C ASN A 133 -17.92 8.54 -7.13
N SER A 134 -16.70 8.00 -7.19
CA SER A 134 -15.48 8.79 -7.02
C SER A 134 -14.28 8.14 -7.69
N TRP A 135 -13.37 8.98 -8.18
CA TRP A 135 -12.05 8.57 -8.66
C TRP A 135 -11.08 8.36 -7.50
N ARG A 136 -10.28 7.30 -7.60
CA ARG A 136 -9.17 7.00 -6.69
C ARG A 136 -7.88 6.87 -7.48
N LEU A 137 -6.78 7.37 -6.93
CA LEU A 137 -5.46 7.00 -7.40
C LEU A 137 -5.04 5.73 -6.67
N THR A 138 -4.51 4.75 -7.40
CA THR A 138 -4.14 3.46 -6.83
C THR A 138 -2.79 3.01 -7.33
N PHE A 139 -2.06 2.32 -6.46
CA PHE A 139 -1.04 1.39 -6.91
C PHE A 139 -1.72 0.19 -7.55
N THR A 140 -1.12 -0.30 -8.62
CA THR A 140 -1.56 -1.50 -9.35
C THR A 140 -0.77 -2.72 -8.89
N PHE A 141 -1.18 -3.92 -9.30
CA PHE A 141 -0.45 -5.15 -8.97
C PHE A 141 1.03 -5.12 -9.38
N PRO A 142 1.43 -4.61 -10.56
CA PRO A 142 2.85 -4.46 -10.91
C PRO A 142 3.70 -3.73 -9.87
N LEU A 143 3.17 -2.67 -9.23
CA LEU A 143 3.92 -1.94 -8.20
C LEU A 143 3.83 -2.62 -6.84
N ILE A 144 2.66 -3.15 -6.47
CA ILE A 144 2.46 -3.85 -5.19
C ILE A 144 3.37 -5.08 -5.12
N PHE A 145 3.44 -5.87 -6.20
CA PHE A 145 4.28 -7.07 -6.26
C PHE A 145 5.78 -6.78 -6.42
N ALA A 146 6.16 -5.56 -6.79
CA ALA A 146 7.57 -5.13 -6.80
C ALA A 146 8.11 -4.77 -5.41
N ALA A 147 7.26 -4.71 -4.37
CA ALA A 147 7.70 -4.43 -3.01
C ALA A 147 8.43 -5.63 -2.37
N ARG A 148 9.38 -5.34 -1.49
CA ARG A 148 10.07 -6.37 -0.69
C ARG A 148 9.12 -7.04 0.31
N ALA A 149 8.16 -6.28 0.85
CA ALA A 149 7.13 -6.78 1.75
C ALA A 149 5.82 -6.01 1.55
N VAL A 150 4.71 -6.74 1.69
CA VAL A 150 3.35 -6.19 1.72
C VAL A 150 2.72 -6.60 3.05
N CYS A 151 2.16 -5.64 3.78
CA CYS A 151 1.55 -5.87 5.08
C CYS A 151 0.12 -5.33 5.09
N PHE A 152 -0.85 -6.22 5.33
CA PHE A 152 -2.25 -5.85 5.50
C PHE A 152 -2.53 -5.51 6.97
N LEU A 153 -3.03 -4.30 7.22
CA LEU A 153 -3.47 -3.83 8.52
C LEU A 153 -4.97 -4.07 8.68
N ILE A 154 -5.32 -5.22 9.26
CA ILE A 154 -6.70 -5.70 9.38
C ILE A 154 -7.21 -5.47 10.80
N GLY A 155 -8.27 -4.66 10.93
CA GLY A 155 -8.88 -4.37 12.23
C GLY A 155 -9.60 -5.59 12.84
N PRO A 156 -9.87 -5.56 14.15
CA PRO A 156 -10.41 -6.72 14.90
C PRO A 156 -11.83 -7.13 14.48
N ASN A 157 -12.58 -6.22 13.86
CA ASN A 157 -13.98 -6.45 13.46
C ASN A 157 -14.10 -7.01 12.04
N LYS A 158 -13.00 -7.37 11.39
CA LYS A 158 -13.06 -7.94 10.04
C LYS A 158 -13.62 -9.35 10.09
N ASP A 159 -14.55 -9.65 9.18
CA ASP A 159 -15.12 -11.00 9.04
C ASP A 159 -14.00 -12.04 8.85
N PRO A 160 -13.84 -13.01 9.78
CA PRO A 160 -12.85 -14.08 9.65
C PRO A 160 -13.02 -14.89 8.36
N LYS A 161 -14.25 -15.06 7.86
CA LYS A 161 -14.51 -15.80 6.61
C LYS A 161 -13.92 -15.09 5.40
N LEU A 162 -13.89 -13.76 5.39
CA LEU A 162 -13.23 -13.01 4.32
C LEU A 162 -11.72 -13.29 4.33
N ILE A 163 -11.12 -13.35 5.52
CA ILE A 163 -9.70 -13.68 5.66
C ILE A 163 -9.42 -15.09 5.15
N GLU A 164 -10.24 -16.07 5.53
CA GLU A 164 -10.12 -17.45 5.05
C GLU A 164 -10.17 -17.53 3.52
N ARG A 165 -11.10 -16.81 2.87
CA ARG A 165 -11.22 -16.76 1.41
C ARG A 165 -9.98 -16.15 0.72
N ILE A 166 -9.43 -15.08 1.28
CA ILE A 166 -8.19 -14.48 0.77
C ILE A 166 -7.03 -15.49 0.88
N PHE A 167 -6.93 -16.16 2.02
CA PHE A 167 -5.88 -17.17 2.22
C PHE A 167 -6.04 -18.39 1.31
N SER A 168 -7.27 -18.77 0.95
CA SER A 168 -7.52 -19.81 -0.05
C SER A 168 -7.25 -19.38 -1.49
N GLY A 169 -6.95 -18.08 -1.73
CA GLY A 169 -6.66 -17.55 -3.06
C GLY A 169 -7.90 -17.35 -3.92
N ASP A 170 -9.02 -16.97 -3.31
CA ASP A 170 -10.26 -16.63 -4.03
C ASP A 170 -10.01 -15.46 -5.00
N SER A 171 -10.01 -15.75 -6.30
CA SER A 171 -9.70 -14.78 -7.36
C SER A 171 -10.76 -13.69 -7.55
N ALA A 172 -11.92 -13.82 -6.91
CA ALA A 172 -12.92 -12.75 -6.86
C ALA A 172 -12.51 -11.60 -5.92
N LEU A 173 -11.53 -11.83 -5.04
CA LEU A 173 -11.05 -10.85 -4.06
C LEU A 173 -9.71 -10.28 -4.53
N PRO A 174 -9.59 -8.94 -4.69
CA PRO A 174 -8.33 -8.33 -5.11
C PRO A 174 -7.15 -8.47 -4.12
N ALA A 175 -7.42 -8.70 -2.83
CA ALA A 175 -6.43 -8.74 -1.75
C ALA A 175 -5.63 -10.06 -1.66
#